data_AF-A0A968MP14-F1
#
_entry.id   AF-A0A968MP14-F1
#
_cell.length_a   1.000
_cell.length_b   1.000
_cell.length_c   1.000
_cell.angle_alpha   90.00
_cell.angle_beta   90.00
_cell.angle_gamma   90.00
#
_symmetry.space_group_name_H-M   'P 1'
#
loop_
_entity.id
_entity.type
_entity.pdbx_description
1 polymer ?
#
loop_
_entity_poly.entity_id
_entity_poly.type
_entity_poly.pdbx_seq_one_letter_code
_entity_poly.pdbx_strand_id
1 'polypeptide(L)'
;MTASRGRRANDAPSDPRLIIVGHGGTNAVILSLLLGLPLAPWVWEQFVSLHASFTRVKAAPLLGGYVFGLREHSDASHLDPADRTR
;
A
#
# COMPACT_ATOMS: atom_id res chain seq x y z
N MET A 1 15.07 -38.39 24.33
CA MET A 1 14.98 -37.07 24.97
C MET A 1 15.42 -36.01 23.96
N THR A 2 14.49 -35.41 23.24
CA THR A 2 14.74 -34.26 22.36
C THR A 2 13.93 -33.10 22.94
N ALA A 3 14.61 -32.09 23.46
CA ALA A 3 13.98 -30.92 24.05
C ALA A 3 13.23 -30.14 22.95
N SER A 4 11.90 -30.07 23.07
CA SER A 4 11.07 -29.16 22.28
C SER A 4 11.42 -27.73 22.70
N ARG A 5 12.20 -27.05 21.85
CA ARG A 5 12.55 -25.64 22.06
C ARG A 5 11.25 -24.82 21.98
N GLY A 6 10.84 -24.24 23.10
CA GLY A 6 9.62 -23.45 23.21
C GLY A 6 9.62 -22.27 22.22
N ARG A 7 8.53 -22.15 21.48
CA ARG A 7 8.23 -21.02 20.59
C ARG A 7 8.14 -19.75 21.45
N ARG A 8 8.92 -18.71 21.14
CA ARG A 8 8.87 -17.45 21.91
C ARG A 8 7.59 -16.70 21.53
N ALA A 9 7.08 -15.89 22.45
CA ALA A 9 5.88 -15.07 22.25
C ALA A 9 5.97 -14.04 21.10
N ASN A 10 7.15 -13.91 20.45
CA ASN A 10 7.40 -13.02 19.31
C ASN A 10 7.57 -13.74 17.96
N ASP A 11 7.32 -15.05 17.87
CA ASP A 11 7.43 -15.81 16.62
C ASP A 11 6.19 -15.67 15.69
N ALA A 12 5.42 -14.59 15.82
CA ALA A 12 4.36 -14.30 14.86
C ALA A 12 5.02 -13.98 13.51
N PRO A 13 4.64 -14.66 12.40
CA PRO A 13 5.10 -14.23 11.08
C PRO A 13 4.67 -12.78 10.92
N SER A 14 5.65 -11.87 10.72
CA SER A 14 5.33 -10.48 10.41
C SER A 14 4.42 -10.46 9.18
N ASP A 15 3.28 -9.79 9.27
CA ASP A 15 2.41 -9.58 8.10
C ASP A 15 3.28 -9.17 6.90
N PRO A 16 3.26 -9.92 5.78
CA PRO A 16 4.13 -9.64 4.66
C PRO A 16 3.84 -8.24 4.13
N ARG A 17 4.89 -7.42 3.98
CA ARG A 17 4.80 -6.07 3.42
C ARG A 17 5.26 -6.12 1.97
N LEU A 18 4.41 -5.67 1.05
CA LEU A 18 4.72 -5.52 -0.37
C LEU A 18 4.95 -4.05 -0.69
N ILE A 19 6.01 -3.75 -1.44
CA ILE A 19 6.26 -2.43 -2.02
C ILE A 19 6.14 -2.56 -3.53
N ILE A 20 5.36 -1.66 -4.14
CA ILE A 20 5.23 -1.53 -5.58
C ILE A 20 5.79 -0.17 -5.97
N VAL A 21 6.74 -0.17 -6.90
CA VAL A 21 7.33 1.06 -7.45
C VAL A 21 6.88 1.17 -8.91
N GLY A 22 6.22 2.28 -9.23
CA GLY A 22 5.67 2.55 -10.54
C GLY A 22 5.43 4.04 -10.73
N HIS A 23 4.92 4.40 -11.90
CA HIS A 23 4.57 5.78 -12.23
C HIS A 23 3.18 6.13 -11.70
N GLY A 24 2.88 7.42 -11.54
CA GLY A 24 1.59 7.91 -11.02
C GLY A 24 0.37 7.26 -11.68
N GLY A 25 0.38 7.13 -13.01
CA GLY A 25 -0.70 6.47 -13.74
C GLY A 25 -0.84 4.97 -13.45
N THR A 26 0.26 4.23 -13.41
CA THR A 26 0.25 2.80 -13.03
C THR A 26 -0.25 2.61 -11.61
N ASN A 27 0.22 3.44 -10.68
CA ASN A 27 -0.18 3.40 -9.29
C ASN A 27 -1.68 3.72 -9.13
N ALA A 28 -2.21 4.69 -9.88
CA ALA A 28 -3.63 5.01 -9.90
C ALA A 28 -4.52 3.85 -10.36
N VAL A 29 -4.08 3.10 -11.39
CA VAL A 29 -4.77 1.89 -11.85
C VAL A 29 -4.75 0.80 -10.76
N ILE A 30 -3.59 0.55 -10.15
CA ILE A 30 -3.44 -0.42 -9.06
C ILE A 30 -4.37 -0.06 -7.88
N LEU A 31 -4.41 1.21 -7.48
CA LEU A 31 -5.29 1.67 -6.40
C LEU A 31 -6.76 1.45 -6.74
N SER A 32 -7.15 1.75 -7.97
CA SER A 32 -8.53 1.55 -8.41
C SER A 32 -8.93 0.08 -8.38
N LEU A 33 -8.05 -0.81 -8.85
CA LEU A 33 -8.27 -2.26 -8.78
C LEU A 33 -8.39 -2.76 -7.34
N LEU A 34 -7.49 -2.33 -6.45
CA LEU A 34 -7.51 -2.76 -5.04
C LEU A 34 -8.73 -2.23 -4.29
N LEU A 35 -9.12 -0.97 -4.54
CA LEU A 35 -10.25 -0.32 -3.88
C LEU A 35 -11.62 -0.62 -4.53
N GLY A 36 -11.64 -1.44 -5.60
CA GLY A 36 -12.88 -1.80 -6.29
C GLY A 36 -13.54 -0.64 -7.04
N LEU A 37 -12.75 0.34 -7.49
CA LEU A 37 -13.25 1.51 -8.22
C LEU A 37 -13.27 1.25 -9.73
N PRO A 38 -14.23 1.80 -10.48
CA PRO A 38 -14.25 1.70 -11.94
C PRO A 38 -12.97 2.26 -12.56
N LEU A 39 -12.44 1.56 -13.56
CA LEU A 39 -11.33 2.07 -14.36
C LEU A 39 -11.84 3.03 -15.42
N ALA A 40 -11.30 4.24 -15.44
CA ALA A 40 -11.46 5.20 -16.52
C ALA A 40 -10.09 5.51 -17.13
N PRO A 41 -10.01 5.92 -18.41
CA PRO A 41 -8.73 6.32 -19.00
C PRO A 41 -8.02 7.38 -18.16
N TRP A 42 -8.73 8.37 -17.63
CA TRP A 42 -8.18 9.48 -16.84
C TRP A 42 -8.04 9.21 -15.33
N VAL A 43 -7.95 7.95 -14.90
CA VAL A 43 -7.92 7.60 -13.47
C VAL A 43 -6.74 8.24 -12.71
N TRP A 44 -5.65 8.57 -13.40
CA TRP A 44 -4.52 9.29 -12.83
C TRP A 44 -4.87 10.73 -12.40
N GLU A 45 -5.91 11.36 -12.97
CA GLU A 45 -6.41 12.66 -12.52
C GLU A 45 -7.23 12.55 -11.23
N GLN A 46 -7.75 11.35 -10.92
CA GLN A 46 -8.48 11.10 -9.68
C GLN A 46 -7.53 10.76 -8.52
N PHE A 47 -6.40 10.11 -8.82
CA PHE A 47 -5.34 9.74 -7.87
C PHE A 47 -4.05 10.50 -8.14
N VAL A 48 -4.11 11.81 -7.99
CA VAL A 48 -2.96 12.70 -8.19
C VAL A 48 -1.86 12.38 -7.17
N SER A 49 -0.68 12.01 -7.67
CA SER A 49 0.48 11.66 -6.85
C SER A 49 1.60 12.67 -7.05
N LEU A 50 2.30 13.03 -5.97
CA LEU A 50 3.56 13.78 -6.02
C LEU A 50 4.72 12.86 -6.42
N HIS A 51 5.80 13.46 -6.92
CA HIS A 51 7.06 12.76 -7.18
C HIS A 51 7.60 12.11 -5.91
N ALA A 52 8.06 10.87 -6.05
CA ALA A 52 8.61 10.05 -4.95
C ALA A 52 7.69 9.92 -3.72
N SER A 53 6.39 10.17 -3.86
CA SER A 53 5.44 10.00 -2.76
C SER A 53 5.04 8.54 -2.54
N PHE A 54 4.56 8.24 -1.33
CA PHE A 54 4.06 6.93 -0.95
C PHE A 54 2.54 6.92 -0.87
N THR A 55 1.92 5.83 -1.33
CA THR A 55 0.53 5.52 -1.04
C THR A 55 0.48 4.20 -0.27
N ARG A 56 -0.23 4.17 0.85
CA ARG A 56 -0.33 3.00 1.72
C ARG A 56 -1.74 2.43 1.70
N VAL A 57 -1.84 1.17 1.31
CA VAL A 57 -3.08 0.37 1.34
C VAL A 57 -2.89 -0.76 2.35
N LYS A 58 -3.93 -1.06 3.13
CA LYS A 58 -3.95 -2.19 4.06
C LYS A 58 -5.01 -3.20 3.63
N ALA A 59 -4.59 -4.43 3.40
CA ALA A 59 -5.50 -5.56 3.29
C ALA A 59 -5.97 -5.97 4.69
N ALA A 60 -7.26 -6.27 4.84
CA ALA A 60 -7.82 -6.84 6.06
C ALA A 60 -8.68 -8.06 5.70
N PRO A 61 -8.55 -9.19 6.40
CA PRO A 61 -9.38 -10.36 6.15
C PRO A 61 -10.85 -10.03 6.45
N LEU A 62 -11.76 -10.41 5.54
CA LEU A 62 -13.20 -10.26 5.71
C LEU A 62 -13.92 -11.39 4.98
N LEU A 63 -14.75 -12.14 5.71
CA LEU A 63 -15.60 -13.22 5.16
C LEU A 63 -14.86 -14.21 4.23
N GLY A 64 -13.63 -14.58 4.57
CA GLY A 64 -12.81 -15.51 3.78
C GLY A 64 -12.09 -14.89 2.58
N GLY A 65 -12.27 -13.59 2.34
CA GLY A 65 -11.49 -12.79 1.39
C GLY A 65 -10.69 -11.68 2.07
N TYR A 66 -10.27 -10.70 1.27
CA TYR A 66 -9.60 -9.50 1.76
C TYR A 66 -10.31 -8.25 1.24
N VAL A 67 -10.47 -7.27 2.13
CA VAL A 67 -10.83 -5.91 1.75
C VAL A 67 -9.60 -5.03 1.83
N PHE A 68 -9.42 -4.15 0.85
CA PHE A 68 -8.33 -3.20 0.82
C PHE A 68 -8.85 -1.82 1.24
N GLY A 69 -8.19 -1.21 2.22
CA GLY A 69 -8.48 0.14 2.67
C GLY A 69 -7.29 1.06 2.44
N LEU A 70 -7.53 2.19 1.78
CA LEU A 70 -6.57 3.29 1.67
C LEU A 70 -6.29 3.87 3.05
N ARG A 71 -5.01 4.04 3.39
CA ARG A 71 -4.57 4.59 4.68
C ARG A 71 -3.90 5.94 4.55
N GLU A 72 -3.24 6.15 3.42
CA GLU A 72 -2.46 7.34 3.13
C GLU A 72 -2.29 7.40 1.62
N HIS A 73 -2.39 8.59 1.04
CA HIS A 73 -2.26 8.80 -0.40
C HIS A 73 -1.30 9.94 -0.66
N SER A 74 -0.36 9.70 -1.58
CA SER A 74 0.60 10.70 -2.05
C SER A 74 1.38 11.39 -0.91
N ASP A 75 1.76 10.65 0.13
CA ASP A 75 2.58 11.18 1.22
C ASP A 75 4.02 11.41 0.77
N ALA A 76 4.45 12.66 0.86
CA ALA A 76 5.81 13.11 0.60
C ALA A 76 6.42 13.80 1.83
N SER A 77 5.91 13.54 3.03
CA SER A 77 6.34 14.23 4.26
C SER A 77 7.82 13.99 4.60
N HIS A 78 8.39 12.90 4.07
CA HIS A 78 9.81 12.56 4.21
C HIS A 78 10.74 13.43 3.35
N LEU A 79 10.21 14.14 2.34
CA LEU A 79 10.95 15.07 1.50
C LEU A 79 10.93 16.47 2.13
N ASP A 80 11.97 17.25 1.87
CA ASP A 80 11.95 18.70 2.14
C ASP A 80 10.79 19.35 1.37
N PRO A 81 10.05 20.31 1.96
CA PRO A 81 8.99 21.03 1.26
C PRO A 81 9.41 21.58 -0.12
N ALA A 82 10.66 22.00 -0.30
CA ALA A 82 11.16 22.53 -1.57
C ALA A 82 11.28 21.46 -2.67
N ASP A 83 11.42 20.19 -2.30
CA ASP A 83 11.58 19.07 -3.24
C ASP A 83 10.24 18.40 -3.61
N ARG A 84 9.13 18.83 -2.99
CA ARG A 84 7.79 18.26 -3.22
C ARG A 84 7.20 18.80 -4.51
N THR A 85 7.40 18.07 -5.60
CA THR A 85 6.90 18.40 -6.95
C THR A 85 5.81 17.42 -7.39
N ARG A 86 4.95 17.84 -8.33
CA ARG A 86 3.89 17.01 -8.94
C ARG A 86 4.32 16.52 -10.31
#